data_AF-A0A454HIJ3-F1
#
_entry.id   AF-A0A454HIJ3-F1
#
_cell.length_a   1.000
_cell.length_b   1.000
_cell.length_c   1.000
_cell.angle_alpha   90.00
_cell.angle_beta   90.00
_cell.angle_gamma   90.00
#
_symmetry.space_group_name_H-M   'P 1'
#
loop_
_entity.id
_entity.type
_entity.pdbx_description
1 polymer ?
#
loop_
_entity_poly.entity_id
_entity_poly.type
_entity_poly.pdbx_seq_one_letter_code
_entity_poly.pdbx_strand_id
1 'polypeptide(L)'
;MRKPSESYLKLKKATDKILSGAGLVILSPVFAGIAIAIKLEDGITAPVFFKQKRVGIHKSHFMLYKFRSMQTDTPHDTPTHLLTDPEQYLTGTGRWLRKTSLDELPQLLNIFQGDMALVGPRPALWNQYDLLEERDKYGANDVCPGLTGWAQIHGRDELEISEKARLDGYYVRHLNMFMDMRCILGTIRSVLKSEGVVEGGTGARHMQNCNKKKLLIVTNHSYMLYRFRKELIQRLMEDYEVVISTPFVGHEEDLQELGAHCIETEVDRRSVNPVTDLKLLRTYKKILKRENPDLVITYSIKPNIYVGYLCGKMKIPFLANVQGLGTAFQKPVLSDMVTVMYRTALRKVEKVIFENQANAQEFKKRRILSEEKEVVLHGAGINLKEYRYRFYPNNEKIHFLYLGRIMKEKGMDELFGAIERLRKDGCEFVLDLVGFFEEEYRKKVEHLQKEGIKSRRLCNDVPVCVC
;
A
#
# COMPACT_ATOMS: atom_id res chain seq x y z
N MET A 1 -20.59 -29.29 -6.74
CA MET A 1 -19.86 -28.92 -5.49
C MET A 1 -19.87 -30.11 -4.55
N ARG A 2 -18.74 -30.49 -3.95
CA ARG A 2 -18.69 -31.56 -2.95
C ARG A 2 -19.28 -31.00 -1.65
N LYS A 3 -20.46 -31.47 -1.23
CA LYS A 3 -21.07 -31.04 0.03
C LYS A 3 -20.20 -31.49 1.21
N PRO A 4 -20.12 -30.72 2.30
CA PRO A 4 -19.42 -31.15 3.50
C PRO A 4 -19.99 -32.48 4.00
N SER A 5 -19.15 -33.32 4.60
CA SER A 5 -19.62 -34.55 5.22
C SER A 5 -20.59 -34.21 6.37
N GLU A 6 -21.83 -34.68 6.29
CA GLU A 6 -22.83 -34.47 7.34
C GLU A 6 -22.35 -34.99 8.70
N SER A 7 -21.64 -36.13 8.70
CA SER A 7 -21.04 -36.72 9.90
C SER A 7 -20.02 -35.78 10.53
N TYR A 8 -19.22 -35.10 9.72
CA TYR A 8 -18.25 -34.12 10.23
C TYR A 8 -18.92 -32.86 10.76
N LEU A 9 -19.96 -32.34 10.10
CA LEU A 9 -20.70 -31.18 10.60
C LEU A 9 -21.37 -31.45 11.97
N LYS A 10 -21.93 -32.64 12.18
CA LYS A 10 -22.47 -33.07 13.48
C LYS A 10 -21.38 -33.16 14.54
N LEU A 11 -20.24 -33.79 14.22
CA LEU A 11 -19.10 -33.89 15.13
C LEU A 11 -18.56 -32.51 15.50
N LYS A 12 -18.34 -31.64 14.50
CA LYS A 12 -17.88 -30.26 14.69
C LYS A 12 -18.80 -29.48 15.63
N LYS A 13 -20.11 -29.54 15.45
CA LYS A 13 -21.07 -28.86 16.33
C LYS A 13 -20.97 -29.34 17.78
N ALA A 14 -20.83 -30.65 18.01
CA ALA A 14 -20.66 -31.21 19.36
C ALA A 14 -19.33 -30.77 19.99
N THR A 15 -18.24 -30.86 19.23
CA THR A 15 -16.90 -30.44 19.68
C THR A 15 -16.86 -28.95 20.00
N ASP A 16 -17.38 -28.09 19.12
CA ASP A 16 -17.41 -26.64 19.30
C ASP A 16 -18.21 -26.26 20.55
N LYS A 17 -19.33 -26.93 20.83
CA LYS A 17 -20.13 -26.72 22.05
C LYS A 17 -19.42 -27.16 23.33
N ILE A 18 -18.72 -28.30 23.31
CA ILE A 18 -17.94 -28.78 24.47
C ILE A 18 -16.76 -27.84 24.74
N LEU A 19 -16.01 -27.47 23.70
CA LEU A 19 -14.84 -26.60 23.82
C LEU A 19 -15.22 -25.18 24.26
N SER A 20 -16.30 -24.62 23.73
CA SER A 20 -16.78 -23.30 24.17
C SER A 20 -17.30 -23.33 25.60
N GLY A 21 -18.03 -24.38 26.00
CA GLY A 21 -18.47 -24.58 27.38
C GLY A 21 -17.29 -24.68 28.37
N ALA A 22 -16.29 -25.51 28.05
CA ALA A 22 -15.07 -25.62 28.85
C ALA A 22 -14.30 -24.28 28.89
N GLY A 23 -14.20 -23.60 27.74
CA GLY A 23 -13.57 -22.28 27.63
C GLY A 23 -14.24 -21.22 28.52
N LEU A 24 -15.58 -21.19 28.58
CA LEU A 24 -16.33 -20.28 29.46
C LEU A 24 -16.03 -20.52 30.94
N VAL A 25 -15.89 -21.78 31.36
CA VAL A 25 -15.54 -22.13 32.75
C VAL A 25 -14.10 -21.75 33.06
N ILE A 26 -13.15 -22.18 32.22
CA ILE A 26 -11.70 -21.95 32.42
C ILE A 26 -11.37 -20.45 32.38
N LEU A 27 -11.98 -19.70 31.45
CA LEU A 27 -11.73 -18.27 31.29
C LEU A 27 -12.60 -17.42 32.22
N SER A 28 -13.46 -18.01 33.06
CA SER A 28 -14.32 -17.24 33.97
C SER A 28 -13.57 -16.23 34.86
N PRO A 29 -12.34 -16.48 35.38
CA PRO A 29 -11.58 -15.46 36.10
C PRO A 29 -11.17 -14.29 35.20
N VAL A 30 -10.83 -14.56 33.93
CA VAL A 30 -10.49 -13.54 32.94
C VAL A 30 -11.71 -12.70 32.59
N PHE A 31 -12.88 -13.33 32.38
CA PHE A 31 -14.14 -12.64 32.17
C PHE A 31 -14.48 -11.71 33.34
N ALA A 32 -14.32 -12.18 34.58
CA ALA A 32 -14.54 -11.38 35.77
C ALA A 32 -13.57 -10.19 35.85
N GLY A 33 -12.28 -10.40 35.58
CA GLY A 33 -11.28 -9.33 35.55
C GLY A 33 -11.58 -8.25 34.51
N ILE A 34 -11.95 -8.65 33.28
CA ILE A 34 -12.35 -7.71 32.23
C ILE A 34 -13.64 -6.97 32.60
N ALA A 35 -14.63 -7.67 33.16
CA ALA A 35 -15.86 -7.05 33.62
C ALA A 35 -15.62 -5.98 34.69
N ILE A 36 -14.72 -6.25 35.65
CA ILE A 36 -14.30 -5.29 36.67
C ILE A 36 -13.58 -4.10 36.02
N ALA A 37 -12.64 -4.32 35.10
CA ALA A 37 -11.93 -3.25 34.41
C ALA A 37 -12.88 -2.30 33.66
N ILE A 38 -13.85 -2.84 32.92
CA ILE A 38 -14.88 -2.04 32.24
C ILE A 38 -15.71 -1.25 33.25
N LYS A 39 -16.12 -1.87 34.37
CA LYS A 39 -16.93 -1.19 35.40
C LYS A 39 -16.16 -0.10 36.16
N LEU A 40 -14.86 -0.27 36.34
CA LEU A 40 -13.99 0.72 36.98
C LEU A 40 -13.78 1.95 36.09
N GLU A 41 -13.69 1.77 34.78
CA GLU A 41 -13.48 2.86 33.83
C GLU A 41 -14.80 3.55 33.40
N ASP A 42 -15.80 2.76 33.01
CA ASP A 42 -17.06 3.28 32.44
C ASP A 42 -18.15 3.50 33.51
N GLY A 43 -17.88 3.13 34.76
CA GLY A 43 -18.78 3.25 35.90
C GLY A 43 -19.63 2.01 36.18
N ILE A 44 -20.15 1.92 37.42
CA ILE A 44 -20.81 0.71 37.92
C ILE A 44 -22.13 0.38 37.20
N THR A 45 -22.74 1.37 36.55
CA THR A 45 -23.99 1.21 35.77
C THR A 45 -23.73 0.81 34.32
N ALA A 46 -22.51 0.92 33.80
CA ALA A 46 -22.19 0.64 32.40
C ALA A 46 -22.36 -0.86 32.06
N PRO A 47 -22.97 -1.23 30.92
CA PRO A 47 -23.11 -2.63 30.54
C PRO A 47 -21.75 -3.27 30.19
N VAL A 48 -21.43 -4.43 30.75
CA VAL A 48 -20.17 -5.15 30.45
C VAL A 48 -20.15 -5.67 29.01
N PHE A 49 -21.28 -6.15 28.52
CA PHE A 49 -21.41 -6.71 27.18
C PHE A 49 -22.01 -5.70 26.21
N PHE A 50 -21.44 -5.68 25.00
CA PHE A 50 -22.03 -5.10 23.82
C PHE A 50 -22.73 -6.21 23.01
N LYS A 51 -23.93 -5.93 22.50
CA LYS A 51 -24.72 -6.85 21.71
C LYS A 51 -24.96 -6.24 20.32
N GLN A 52 -24.81 -7.04 19.27
CA GLN A 52 -25.04 -6.57 17.90
C GLN A 52 -25.75 -7.61 17.05
N LYS A 53 -26.74 -7.19 16.27
CA LYS A 53 -27.46 -8.06 15.34
C LYS A 53 -26.54 -8.46 14.18
N ARG A 54 -26.40 -9.77 13.97
CA ARG A 54 -25.54 -10.36 12.94
C ARG A 54 -26.27 -11.42 12.14
N VAL A 55 -25.71 -11.76 10.99
CA VAL A 55 -26.23 -12.80 10.09
C VAL A 55 -25.59 -14.15 10.43
N GLY A 56 -26.45 -15.13 10.72
CA GLY A 56 -26.16 -16.53 11.01
C GLY A 56 -26.37 -17.45 9.80
N ILE A 57 -26.43 -18.75 10.08
CA ILE A 57 -26.63 -19.78 9.07
C ILE A 57 -27.95 -19.56 8.31
N HIS A 58 -27.94 -19.78 7.00
CA HIS A 58 -29.07 -19.53 6.08
C HIS A 58 -29.66 -18.13 6.19
N LYS A 59 -28.79 -17.14 6.42
CA LYS A 59 -29.15 -15.72 6.56
C LYS A 59 -30.15 -15.45 7.71
N SER A 60 -30.22 -16.34 8.69
CA SER A 60 -30.93 -16.09 9.95
C SER A 60 -30.24 -14.98 10.76
N HIS A 61 -30.91 -14.43 11.77
CA HIS A 61 -30.33 -13.39 12.62
C HIS A 61 -30.07 -13.91 14.02
N PHE A 62 -28.95 -13.50 14.61
CA PHE A 62 -28.62 -13.75 16.01
C PHE A 62 -27.95 -12.53 16.64
N MET A 63 -27.87 -12.52 17.97
CA MET A 63 -27.21 -11.45 18.73
C MET A 63 -25.78 -11.87 19.08
N LEU A 64 -24.81 -11.21 18.46
CA LEU A 64 -23.39 -11.40 18.75
C LEU A 64 -23.02 -10.69 20.05
N TYR A 65 -22.31 -11.39 20.95
CA TYR A 65 -21.80 -10.82 22.19
C TYR A 65 -20.33 -10.43 22.05
N LYS A 66 -19.99 -9.21 22.50
CA LYS A 66 -18.62 -8.73 22.70
C LYS A 66 -18.48 -8.07 24.07
N PHE A 67 -17.27 -7.92 24.58
CA PHE A 67 -17.05 -6.97 25.67
C PHE A 67 -17.18 -5.54 25.13
N ARG A 68 -17.72 -4.66 25.96
CA ARG A 68 -17.78 -3.24 25.65
C ARG A 68 -16.36 -2.69 25.53
N SER A 69 -16.09 -2.01 24.41
CA SER A 69 -14.81 -1.32 24.15
C SER A 69 -15.01 0.15 23.78
N MET A 70 -16.25 0.63 23.76
CA MET A 70 -16.62 2.00 23.40
C MET A 70 -17.57 2.60 24.45
N GLN A 71 -17.54 3.92 24.57
CA GLN A 71 -18.39 4.70 25.49
C GLN A 71 -19.90 4.46 25.25
N THR A 72 -20.71 4.69 26.28
CA THR A 72 -22.18 4.44 26.27
C THR A 72 -22.95 5.23 25.22
N ASP A 73 -22.43 6.39 24.83
CA ASP A 73 -23.15 7.34 23.99
C ASP A 73 -22.86 7.13 22.49
N THR A 74 -22.21 6.00 22.15
CA THR A 74 -21.87 5.62 20.77
C THR A 74 -23.10 5.04 20.03
N PRO A 75 -23.37 5.43 18.77
CA PRO A 75 -24.45 4.85 17.96
C PRO A 75 -24.36 3.32 17.86
N HIS A 76 -25.39 2.60 18.30
CA HIS A 76 -25.36 1.14 18.49
C HIS A 76 -25.51 0.29 17.21
N ASP A 77 -26.03 0.86 16.12
CA ASP A 77 -26.37 0.14 14.88
C ASP A 77 -25.63 0.65 13.63
N THR A 78 -24.61 1.47 13.84
CA THR A 78 -23.76 2.00 12.77
C THR A 78 -22.45 1.22 12.73
N PRO A 79 -22.04 0.65 11.58
CA PRO A 79 -20.68 0.12 11.44
C PRO A 79 -19.64 1.13 11.93
N THR A 80 -18.66 0.68 12.73
CA THR A 80 -17.64 1.54 13.35
C THR A 80 -16.89 2.43 12.34
N HIS A 81 -16.77 2.00 11.07
CA HIS A 81 -16.13 2.76 9.98
C HIS A 81 -16.98 3.90 9.38
N LEU A 82 -18.28 3.96 9.69
CA LEU A 82 -19.14 5.08 9.32
C LEU A 82 -19.11 6.19 10.39
N LEU A 83 -18.39 5.97 11.50
CA LEU A 83 -18.08 7.03 12.45
C LEU A 83 -16.87 7.79 11.91
N THR A 84 -17.01 9.12 11.80
CA THR A 84 -15.99 10.02 11.25
C THR A 84 -14.65 9.93 12.00
N ASP A 85 -14.70 9.57 13.27
CA ASP A 85 -13.56 9.22 14.11
C ASP A 85 -14.02 8.16 15.12
N PRO A 86 -13.77 6.86 14.88
CA PRO A 86 -14.14 5.82 15.82
C PRO A 86 -13.21 5.75 17.04
N GLU A 87 -12.01 6.32 16.98
CA GLU A 87 -11.05 6.29 18.08
C GLU A 87 -11.46 7.20 19.23
N GLN A 88 -12.17 8.30 18.95
CA GLN A 88 -12.69 9.21 19.98
C GLN A 88 -13.64 8.51 20.97
N TYR A 89 -14.32 7.44 20.54
CA TYR A 89 -15.28 6.70 21.35
C TYR A 89 -14.65 5.52 22.10
N LEU A 90 -13.35 5.23 21.88
CA LEU A 90 -12.66 4.12 22.54
C LEU A 90 -12.22 4.48 23.96
N THR A 91 -12.54 3.59 24.90
CA THR A 91 -12.03 3.65 26.28
C THR A 91 -10.59 3.13 26.32
N GLY A 92 -9.83 3.45 27.37
CA GLY A 92 -8.49 2.93 27.60
C GLY A 92 -8.48 1.40 27.70
N THR A 93 -9.39 0.83 28.49
CA THR A 93 -9.63 -0.62 28.55
C THR A 93 -10.07 -1.15 27.19
N GLY A 94 -10.94 -0.42 26.48
CA GLY A 94 -11.41 -0.78 25.14
C GLY A 94 -10.29 -0.90 24.11
N ARG A 95 -9.34 0.03 24.10
CA ARG A 95 -8.13 -0.03 23.26
C ARG A 95 -7.32 -1.29 23.55
N TRP A 96 -7.08 -1.62 24.82
CA TRP A 96 -6.35 -2.82 25.21
C TRP A 96 -7.10 -4.11 24.82
N LEU A 97 -8.41 -4.16 25.03
CA LEU A 97 -9.25 -5.31 24.68
C LEU A 97 -9.21 -5.59 23.17
N ARG A 98 -9.33 -4.55 22.33
CA ARG A 98 -9.26 -4.71 20.87
C ARG A 98 -7.87 -5.14 20.40
N LYS A 99 -6.81 -4.53 20.94
CA LYS A 99 -5.41 -4.88 20.60
C LYS A 99 -5.11 -6.35 20.90
N THR A 100 -5.67 -6.88 21.99
CA THR A 100 -5.48 -8.27 22.42
C THR A 100 -6.55 -9.22 21.86
N SER A 101 -7.55 -8.70 21.15
CA SER A 101 -8.75 -9.42 20.69
C SER A 101 -9.55 -10.09 21.80
N LEU A 102 -9.34 -9.66 23.05
CA LEU A 102 -10.08 -10.16 24.21
C LEU A 102 -11.54 -9.68 24.19
N ASP A 103 -11.85 -8.61 23.44
CA ASP A 103 -13.21 -8.13 23.25
C ASP A 103 -14.15 -9.17 22.62
N GLU A 104 -13.60 -10.13 21.86
CA GLU A 104 -14.37 -11.17 21.18
C GLU A 104 -14.64 -12.42 22.02
N LEU A 105 -14.03 -12.55 23.22
CA LEU A 105 -14.23 -13.73 24.08
C LEU A 105 -15.70 -14.06 24.39
N PRO A 106 -16.62 -13.08 24.59
CA PRO A 106 -18.02 -13.39 24.85
C PRO A 106 -18.74 -14.13 23.71
N GLN A 107 -18.17 -14.16 22.50
CA GLN A 107 -18.68 -14.98 21.39
C GLN A 107 -18.62 -16.48 21.69
N LEU A 108 -17.84 -16.93 22.68
CA LEU A 108 -17.90 -18.31 23.19
C LEU A 108 -19.33 -18.68 23.65
N LEU A 109 -20.11 -17.72 24.15
CA LEU A 109 -21.53 -17.94 24.48
C LEU A 109 -22.36 -18.23 23.22
N ASN A 110 -22.12 -17.51 22.12
CA ASN A 110 -22.78 -17.76 20.84
C ASN A 110 -22.43 -19.14 20.28
N ILE A 111 -21.17 -19.57 20.44
CA ILE A 111 -20.74 -20.92 20.02
C ILE A 111 -21.42 -22.00 20.88
N PHE A 112 -21.52 -21.79 22.19
CA PHE A 112 -22.20 -22.73 23.09
C PHE A 112 -23.71 -22.84 22.82
N GLN A 113 -24.36 -21.73 22.47
CA GLN A 113 -25.77 -21.64 22.09
C GLN A 113 -26.04 -22.28 20.71
N GLY A 114 -25.03 -22.36 19.85
CA GLY A 114 -25.11 -22.95 18.53
C GLY A 114 -25.33 -21.94 17.40
N ASP A 115 -25.29 -20.64 17.69
CA ASP A 115 -25.39 -19.57 16.69
C ASP A 115 -24.11 -19.45 15.86
N MET A 116 -22.96 -19.79 16.47
CA MET A 116 -21.63 -19.71 15.87
C MET A 116 -20.87 -21.04 16.01
N ALA A 117 -19.78 -21.15 15.25
CA ALA A 117 -18.77 -22.19 15.34
C ALA A 117 -17.43 -21.58 15.80
N LEU A 118 -16.49 -22.42 16.24
CA LEU A 118 -15.11 -21.96 16.50
C LEU A 118 -14.45 -21.48 15.20
N VAL A 119 -14.67 -22.23 14.11
CA VAL A 119 -14.15 -21.94 12.77
C VAL A 119 -15.30 -21.88 11.78
N GLY A 120 -15.33 -20.81 10.98
CA GLY A 120 -16.34 -20.52 9.96
C GLY A 120 -16.20 -19.10 9.40
N PRO A 121 -16.98 -18.74 8.36
CA PRO A 121 -17.01 -17.37 7.84
C PRO A 121 -17.34 -16.34 8.92
N ARG A 122 -16.67 -15.18 8.95
CA ARG A 122 -16.99 -14.14 9.96
C ARG A 122 -18.46 -13.68 9.81
N PRO A 123 -19.24 -13.55 10.90
CA PRO A 123 -20.64 -13.14 10.81
C PRO A 123 -20.77 -11.73 10.21
N ALA A 124 -21.52 -11.60 9.12
CA ALA A 124 -21.77 -10.31 8.48
C ALA A 124 -22.69 -9.43 9.34
N LEU A 125 -22.62 -8.12 9.16
CA LEU A 125 -23.66 -7.22 9.69
C LEU A 125 -24.99 -7.53 8.99
N TRP A 126 -26.10 -7.30 9.69
CA TRP A 126 -27.44 -7.53 9.16
C TRP A 126 -27.78 -6.68 7.92
N ASN A 127 -27.08 -5.54 7.74
CA ASN A 127 -27.26 -4.61 6.63
C ASN A 127 -26.19 -4.72 5.53
N GLN A 128 -25.31 -5.73 5.56
CA GLN A 128 -24.28 -5.96 4.54
C GLN A 128 -24.78 -6.85 3.39
N TYR A 129 -25.77 -6.37 2.63
CA TYR A 129 -26.43 -7.13 1.57
C TYR A 129 -25.47 -7.63 0.49
N ASP A 130 -24.52 -6.80 0.05
CA ASP A 130 -23.57 -7.14 -1.01
C ASP A 130 -22.68 -8.34 -0.62
N LEU A 131 -22.24 -8.40 0.64
CA LEU A 131 -21.45 -9.52 1.16
C LEU A 131 -22.29 -10.80 1.25
N LEU A 132 -23.57 -10.67 1.62
CA LEU A 132 -24.46 -11.82 1.68
C LEU A 132 -24.72 -12.39 0.29
N GLU A 133 -25.05 -11.55 -0.68
CA GLU A 133 -25.28 -11.98 -2.06
C GLU A 133 -24.03 -12.63 -2.66
N GLU A 134 -22.85 -12.05 -2.43
CA GLU A 134 -21.61 -12.61 -2.95
C GLU A 134 -21.26 -13.95 -2.27
N ARG A 135 -21.53 -14.10 -0.97
CA ARG A 135 -21.35 -15.36 -0.25
C ARG A 135 -22.30 -16.46 -0.69
N ASP A 136 -23.52 -16.12 -1.14
CA ASP A 136 -24.49 -17.09 -1.67
C ASP A 136 -23.91 -17.83 -2.90
N LYS A 137 -23.12 -17.14 -3.74
CA LYS A 137 -22.46 -17.73 -4.92
C LYS A 137 -21.51 -18.89 -4.57
N TYR A 138 -21.02 -18.93 -3.33
CA TYR A 138 -20.06 -19.94 -2.87
C TYR A 138 -20.59 -20.85 -1.75
N GLY A 139 -21.87 -20.72 -1.37
CA GLY A 139 -22.48 -21.46 -0.27
C GLY A 139 -21.92 -21.10 1.11
N ALA A 140 -21.30 -19.92 1.25
CA ALA A 140 -20.70 -19.48 2.51
C ALA A 140 -21.74 -19.11 3.57
N ASN A 141 -22.96 -18.72 3.17
CA ASN A 141 -24.06 -18.46 4.09
C ASN A 141 -24.76 -19.74 4.58
N ASP A 142 -24.43 -20.91 4.02
CA ASP A 142 -25.06 -22.19 4.36
C ASP A 142 -24.34 -22.94 5.49
N VAL A 143 -23.28 -22.36 6.06
CA VAL A 143 -22.56 -22.88 7.21
C VAL A 143 -22.64 -21.92 8.39
N CYS A 144 -22.48 -22.43 9.60
CA CYS A 144 -22.45 -21.58 10.79
C CYS A 144 -21.28 -20.59 10.68
N PRO A 145 -21.50 -19.29 10.99
CA PRO A 145 -20.42 -18.32 11.05
C PRO A 145 -19.44 -18.67 12.18
N GLY A 146 -18.19 -18.23 12.04
CA GLY A 146 -17.10 -18.57 12.95
C GLY A 146 -16.52 -17.39 13.71
N LEU A 147 -16.00 -17.66 14.92
CA LEU A 147 -15.13 -16.74 15.65
C LEU A 147 -13.86 -16.45 14.81
N THR A 148 -13.22 -17.50 14.30
CA THR A 148 -12.17 -17.41 13.30
C THR A 148 -12.54 -18.14 12.01
N GLY A 149 -11.75 -17.98 10.95
CA GLY A 149 -12.02 -18.57 9.65
C GLY A 149 -10.93 -18.29 8.63
N TRP A 150 -11.10 -18.87 7.45
CA TRP A 150 -10.07 -18.84 6.42
C TRP A 150 -9.83 -17.43 5.87
N ALA A 151 -10.88 -16.64 5.65
CA ALA A 151 -10.73 -15.24 5.28
C ALA A 151 -10.07 -14.42 6.41
N GLN A 152 -10.43 -14.69 7.67
CA GLN A 152 -9.84 -14.00 8.83
C GLN A 152 -8.32 -14.21 8.93
N ILE A 153 -7.76 -15.37 8.58
CA ILE A 153 -6.30 -15.57 8.66
C ILE A 153 -5.53 -15.09 7.42
N HIS A 154 -6.20 -14.68 6.33
CA HIS A 154 -5.58 -14.29 5.05
C HIS A 154 -5.68 -12.80 4.71
N GLY A 155 -6.33 -11.99 5.54
CA GLY A 155 -6.44 -10.54 5.32
C GLY A 155 -7.50 -9.83 6.17
N ARG A 156 -8.32 -10.57 6.95
CA ARG A 156 -9.34 -10.02 7.86
C ARG A 156 -10.27 -9.01 7.18
N ASP A 157 -10.08 -7.72 7.49
CA ASP A 157 -10.92 -6.61 7.10
C ASP A 157 -10.34 -5.81 5.91
N GLU A 158 -9.12 -6.16 5.46
CA GLU A 158 -8.49 -5.61 4.24
C GLU A 158 -8.98 -6.32 2.95
N LEU A 159 -9.73 -7.41 3.10
CA LEU A 159 -10.20 -8.19 1.96
C LEU A 159 -11.45 -7.55 1.32
N GLU A 160 -11.39 -7.37 0.01
CA GLU A 160 -12.55 -7.08 -0.84
C GLU A 160 -13.68 -8.09 -0.62
N ILE A 161 -14.93 -7.65 -0.78
CA ILE A 161 -16.12 -8.50 -0.55
C ILE A 161 -16.07 -9.78 -1.40
N SER A 162 -15.69 -9.66 -2.66
CA SER A 162 -15.57 -10.79 -3.60
C SER A 162 -14.48 -11.77 -3.18
N GLU A 163 -13.31 -11.28 -2.75
CA GLU A 163 -12.23 -12.13 -2.29
C GLU A 163 -12.56 -12.79 -0.95
N LYS A 164 -13.16 -12.04 -0.04
CA LYS A 164 -13.66 -12.54 1.26
C LYS A 164 -14.67 -13.67 1.05
N ALA A 165 -15.68 -13.45 0.22
CA ALA A 165 -16.67 -14.46 -0.13
C ALA A 165 -16.06 -15.68 -0.83
N ARG A 166 -15.07 -15.48 -1.72
CA ARG A 166 -14.34 -16.57 -2.39
C ARG A 166 -13.51 -17.40 -1.40
N LEU A 167 -12.85 -16.76 -0.44
CA LEU A 167 -12.08 -17.43 0.62
C LEU A 167 -12.99 -18.17 1.60
N ASP A 168 -14.10 -17.56 1.99
CA ASP A 168 -15.16 -18.22 2.78
C ASP A 168 -15.71 -19.44 2.02
N GLY A 169 -15.96 -19.29 0.71
CA GLY A 169 -16.33 -20.38 -0.18
C GLY A 169 -15.27 -21.48 -0.30
N TYR A 170 -13.99 -21.11 -0.32
CA TYR A 170 -12.89 -22.07 -0.31
C TYR A 170 -12.88 -22.90 0.98
N TYR A 171 -13.13 -22.25 2.12
CA TYR A 171 -13.30 -22.94 3.40
C TYR A 171 -14.44 -23.94 3.35
N VAL A 172 -15.62 -23.54 2.87
CA VAL A 172 -16.78 -24.44 2.75
C VAL A 172 -16.48 -25.65 1.87
N ARG A 173 -15.76 -25.47 0.75
CA ARG A 173 -15.38 -26.57 -0.15
C ARG A 173 -14.38 -27.55 0.46
N HIS A 174 -13.59 -27.12 1.44
CA HIS A 174 -12.54 -27.92 2.09
C HIS A 174 -12.83 -28.18 3.56
N LEU A 175 -14.10 -28.09 3.95
CA LEU A 175 -14.54 -28.17 5.34
C LEU A 175 -14.23 -29.57 5.92
N ASN A 176 -13.18 -29.65 6.74
CA ASN A 176 -12.70 -30.83 7.43
C ASN A 176 -11.84 -30.42 8.63
N MET A 177 -11.53 -31.38 9.51
CA MET A 177 -10.77 -31.14 10.74
C MET A 177 -9.39 -30.50 10.50
N PHE A 178 -8.72 -30.89 9.41
CA PHE A 178 -7.42 -30.33 9.06
C PHE A 178 -7.52 -28.85 8.68
N MET A 179 -8.56 -28.48 7.92
CA MET A 179 -8.83 -27.09 7.56
C MET A 179 -9.15 -26.23 8.80
N ASP A 180 -9.95 -26.75 9.72
CA ASP A 180 -10.25 -26.07 10.98
C ASP A 180 -8.98 -25.84 11.81
N MET A 181 -8.13 -26.86 11.94
CA MET A 181 -6.85 -26.74 12.65
C MET A 181 -5.93 -25.68 12.02
N ARG A 182 -5.91 -25.58 10.68
CA ARG A 182 -5.15 -24.52 9.99
C ARG A 182 -5.66 -23.13 10.34
N CYS A 183 -6.97 -22.94 10.41
CA CYS A 183 -7.56 -21.66 10.84
C CYS A 183 -7.20 -21.32 12.29
N ILE A 184 -7.29 -22.29 13.20
CA ILE A 184 -6.94 -22.08 14.61
C ILE A 184 -5.47 -21.69 14.76
N LEU A 185 -4.54 -22.45 14.17
CA LEU A 185 -3.11 -22.15 14.23
C LEU A 185 -2.75 -20.81 13.56
N GLY A 186 -3.40 -20.49 12.44
CA GLY A 186 -3.25 -19.20 11.76
C GLY A 186 -3.70 -18.02 12.64
N THR A 187 -4.78 -18.21 13.41
CA THR A 187 -5.30 -17.21 14.35
C THR A 187 -4.33 -16.97 15.49
N ILE A 188 -3.81 -18.03 16.12
CA ILE A 188 -2.82 -17.93 17.19
C ILE A 188 -1.59 -17.14 16.71
N ARG A 189 -1.09 -17.47 15.52
CA ARG A 189 0.04 -16.74 14.91
C ARG A 189 -0.27 -15.27 14.65
N SER A 190 -1.48 -14.95 14.18
CA SER A 190 -1.92 -13.58 13.91
C SER A 190 -2.05 -12.75 15.20
N VAL A 191 -2.66 -13.31 16.26
CA VAL A 191 -2.82 -12.63 17.55
C VAL A 191 -1.46 -12.37 18.22
N LEU A 192 -0.54 -13.34 18.20
CA LEU A 192 0.80 -13.19 18.77
C LEU A 192 1.65 -12.11 18.07
N LYS A 193 1.38 -11.81 16.80
CA LYS A 193 2.12 -10.83 16.00
C LYS A 193 1.56 -9.40 16.11
N SER A 194 0.39 -9.21 16.73
CA SER A 194 -0.33 -7.91 16.75
C SER A 194 -0.48 -7.27 15.35
N GLU A 195 -0.48 -8.06 14.28
CA GLU A 195 -0.65 -7.58 12.90
C GLU A 195 -2.14 -7.30 12.62
N GLY A 196 -2.48 -6.05 12.27
CA GLY A 196 -3.69 -5.68 11.53
C GLY A 196 -5.01 -5.56 12.32
N VAL A 197 -5.06 -4.74 13.38
CA VAL A 197 -6.34 -4.35 14.01
C VAL A 197 -6.80 -3.01 13.45
N VAL A 198 -7.58 -3.04 12.36
CA VAL A 198 -8.37 -1.89 11.88
C VAL A 198 -9.80 -2.40 11.71
N GLU A 199 -10.73 -1.98 12.59
CA GLU A 199 -12.12 -2.42 12.55
C GLU A 199 -12.94 -1.58 11.55
N GLY A 200 -13.45 -2.24 10.50
CA GLY A 200 -14.53 -1.72 9.66
C GLY A 200 -14.10 -1.48 8.22
N GLY A 201 -14.44 -2.45 7.36
CA GLY A 201 -14.05 -2.46 5.95
C GLY A 201 -14.55 -1.28 5.12
N THR A 202 -13.69 -0.86 4.21
CA THR A 202 -13.71 0.20 3.19
C THR A 202 -14.77 0.06 2.09
N GLY A 203 -15.80 -0.77 2.29
CA GLY A 203 -16.69 -1.26 1.23
C GLY A 203 -17.51 -0.23 0.47
N ALA A 204 -17.71 0.98 1.01
CA ALA A 204 -18.52 2.01 0.34
C ALA A 204 -17.78 2.76 -0.77
N ARG A 205 -16.43 2.79 -0.77
CA ARG A 205 -15.67 3.53 -1.80
C ARG A 205 -15.38 2.72 -3.06
N HIS A 206 -15.49 1.39 -3.03
CA HIS A 206 -15.05 0.51 -4.13
C HIS A 206 -16.11 0.13 -5.17
N MET A 207 -17.39 0.44 -4.96
CA MET A 207 -18.50 0.00 -5.83
C MET A 207 -18.46 0.54 -7.27
N GLN A 208 -17.59 1.51 -7.58
CA GLN A 208 -17.41 2.02 -8.96
C GLN A 208 -16.33 1.29 -9.77
N ASN A 209 -15.53 0.38 -9.19
CA ASN A 209 -14.31 -0.15 -9.85
C ASN A 209 -14.39 -1.60 -10.37
N CYS A 210 -15.45 -2.37 -10.14
CA CYS A 210 -15.49 -3.83 -10.42
C CYS A 210 -15.45 -4.26 -11.90
N ASN A 211 -15.35 -3.35 -12.86
CA ASN A 211 -15.19 -3.69 -14.28
C ASN A 211 -13.92 -3.10 -14.91
N LYS A 212 -13.07 -2.45 -14.11
CA LYS A 212 -11.86 -1.80 -14.61
C LYS A 212 -10.74 -2.81 -14.75
N LYS A 213 -9.98 -2.67 -15.84
CA LYS A 213 -8.74 -3.44 -16.03
C LYS A 213 -7.75 -3.08 -14.92
N LYS A 214 -6.88 -3.99 -14.54
CA LYS A 214 -5.86 -3.73 -13.52
C LYS A 214 -4.58 -3.17 -14.14
N LEU A 215 -4.15 -2.02 -13.66
CA LEU A 215 -2.90 -1.38 -14.05
C LEU A 215 -1.91 -1.43 -12.89
N LEU A 216 -0.74 -2.04 -13.12
CA LEU A 216 0.36 -1.99 -12.16
C LEU A 216 1.40 -0.94 -12.58
N ILE A 217 1.61 0.05 -11.74
CA ILE A 217 2.69 1.03 -11.86
C ILE A 217 3.86 0.58 -10.98
N VAL A 218 5.04 0.41 -11.56
CA VAL A 218 6.27 0.08 -10.80
C VAL A 218 7.30 1.18 -10.98
N THR A 219 7.71 1.79 -9.86
CA THR A 219 8.71 2.86 -9.84
C THR A 219 9.68 2.68 -8.68
N ASN A 220 10.69 3.52 -8.62
CA ASN A 220 11.69 3.50 -7.58
C ASN A 220 11.51 4.62 -6.54
N HIS A 221 10.52 5.53 -6.68
CA HIS A 221 10.36 6.69 -5.81
C HIS A 221 8.91 7.19 -5.74
N SER A 222 8.24 7.05 -4.58
CA SER A 222 6.87 7.51 -4.40
C SER A 222 6.69 9.03 -4.50
N TYR A 223 7.57 9.81 -3.86
CA TYR A 223 7.46 11.27 -3.87
C TYR A 223 7.45 11.87 -5.29
N MET A 224 8.41 11.46 -6.14
CA MET A 224 8.50 11.94 -7.52
C MET A 224 7.34 11.43 -8.38
N LEU A 225 6.88 10.20 -8.13
CA LEU A 225 5.70 9.68 -8.78
C LEU A 225 4.49 10.56 -8.47
N TYR A 226 4.23 10.86 -7.21
CA TYR A 226 3.11 11.71 -6.81
C TYR A 226 3.23 13.10 -7.45
N ARG A 227 4.38 13.78 -7.29
CA ARG A 227 4.56 15.16 -7.79
C ARG A 227 4.39 15.33 -9.29
N PHE A 228 4.81 14.36 -10.10
CA PHE A 228 4.81 14.49 -11.57
C PHE A 228 3.78 13.62 -12.28
N ARG A 229 3.13 12.69 -11.57
CA ARG A 229 2.23 11.71 -12.18
C ARG A 229 0.88 11.63 -11.47
N LYS A 230 0.59 12.44 -10.45
CA LYS A 230 -0.71 12.45 -9.75
C LYS A 230 -1.87 12.57 -10.72
N GLU A 231 -1.87 13.55 -11.62
CA GLU A 231 -2.97 13.79 -12.56
C GLU A 231 -3.10 12.67 -13.58
N LEU A 232 -1.96 12.12 -14.02
CA LEU A 232 -1.95 10.95 -14.90
C LEU A 232 -2.53 9.73 -14.19
N ILE A 233 -2.16 9.49 -12.93
CA ILE A 233 -2.68 8.40 -12.11
C ILE A 233 -4.18 8.58 -11.91
N GLN A 234 -4.64 9.78 -11.56
CA GLN A 234 -6.06 10.10 -11.43
C GLN A 234 -6.82 9.82 -12.73
N ARG A 235 -6.27 10.23 -13.88
CA ARG A 235 -6.90 9.97 -15.18
C ARG A 235 -6.93 8.48 -15.52
N LEU A 236 -5.88 7.74 -15.18
CA LEU A 236 -5.81 6.29 -15.38
C LEU A 236 -6.78 5.56 -14.45
N MET A 237 -7.03 6.06 -13.24
CA MET A 237 -8.00 5.50 -12.30
C MET A 237 -9.44 5.57 -12.81
N GLU A 238 -9.75 6.43 -13.79
CA GLU A 238 -11.05 6.42 -14.46
C GLU A 238 -11.29 5.11 -15.22
N ASP A 239 -10.24 4.51 -15.79
CA ASP A 239 -10.33 3.34 -16.67
C ASP A 239 -9.74 2.06 -16.03
N TYR A 240 -8.88 2.21 -15.02
CA TYR A 240 -8.12 1.13 -14.40
C TYR A 240 -8.26 1.07 -12.87
N GLU A 241 -8.19 -0.14 -12.32
CA GLU A 241 -7.80 -0.35 -10.92
C GLU A 241 -6.28 -0.19 -10.84
N VAL A 242 -5.81 0.87 -10.17
CA VAL A 242 -4.38 1.22 -10.13
C VAL A 242 -3.70 0.64 -8.90
N VAL A 243 -2.69 -0.19 -9.14
CA VAL A 243 -1.77 -0.73 -8.13
C VAL A 243 -0.41 -0.06 -8.31
N ILE A 244 0.22 0.38 -7.22
CA ILE A 244 1.52 1.06 -7.24
C ILE A 244 2.53 0.29 -6.41
N SER A 245 3.62 -0.15 -7.01
CA SER A 245 4.77 -0.78 -6.35
C SER A 245 5.98 0.14 -6.39
N THR A 246 6.44 0.57 -5.23
CA THR A 246 7.58 1.50 -5.07
C THR A 246 8.09 1.43 -3.63
N PRO A 247 9.33 1.87 -3.34
CA PRO A 247 9.68 2.29 -2.00
C PRO A 247 8.96 3.61 -1.68
N PHE A 248 8.25 3.66 -0.57
CA PHE A 248 7.54 4.82 -0.05
C PHE A 248 8.49 5.68 0.79
N VAL A 249 8.73 6.89 0.28
CA VAL A 249 9.57 7.93 0.87
C VAL A 249 8.77 9.25 0.94
N GLY A 250 7.49 9.14 1.29
CA GLY A 250 6.50 10.21 1.31
C GLY A 250 5.36 10.00 0.31
N HIS A 251 4.21 10.62 0.57
CA HIS A 251 2.98 10.56 -0.25
C HIS A 251 2.36 9.15 -0.42
N GLU A 252 2.58 8.23 0.53
CA GLU A 252 1.88 6.93 0.50
C GLU A 252 0.39 7.12 0.83
N GLU A 253 0.08 7.77 1.95
CA GLU A 253 -1.29 8.09 2.37
C GLU A 253 -2.02 8.88 1.28
N ASP A 254 -1.38 9.89 0.69
CA ASP A 254 -1.95 10.63 -0.44
C ASP A 254 -2.32 9.74 -1.63
N LEU A 255 -1.47 8.77 -1.99
CA LEU A 255 -1.75 7.84 -3.10
C LEU A 255 -2.88 6.86 -2.75
N GLN A 256 -2.95 6.42 -1.49
CA GLN A 256 -4.05 5.60 -0.98
C GLN A 256 -5.37 6.37 -0.95
N GLU A 257 -5.35 7.65 -0.56
CA GLU A 257 -6.52 8.54 -0.57
C GLU A 257 -7.06 8.78 -1.98
N LEU A 258 -6.19 8.81 -2.99
CA LEU A 258 -6.59 8.81 -4.41
C LEU A 258 -7.26 7.50 -4.84
N GLY A 259 -7.15 6.43 -4.05
CA GLY A 259 -7.70 5.11 -4.34
C GLY A 259 -6.70 4.13 -4.96
N ALA A 260 -5.39 4.39 -4.88
CA ALA A 260 -4.38 3.44 -5.36
C ALA A 260 -4.11 2.35 -4.32
N HIS A 261 -4.04 1.10 -4.78
CA HIS A 261 -3.50 0.01 -3.96
C HIS A 261 -1.97 0.12 -3.93
N CYS A 262 -1.42 0.45 -2.76
CA CYS A 262 0.01 0.68 -2.55
C CYS A 262 0.73 -0.58 -2.04
N ILE A 263 1.84 -0.96 -2.69
CA ILE A 263 2.68 -2.11 -2.35
C ILE A 263 4.10 -1.62 -2.10
N GLU A 264 4.50 -1.54 -0.83
CA GLU A 264 5.88 -1.19 -0.46
C GLU A 264 6.86 -2.20 -1.06
N THR A 265 7.83 -1.70 -1.80
CA THR A 265 8.86 -2.52 -2.46
C THR A 265 10.21 -1.85 -2.35
N GLU A 266 11.09 -2.42 -1.53
CA GLU A 266 12.46 -1.92 -1.41
C GLU A 266 13.21 -2.01 -2.74
N VAL A 267 13.69 -0.86 -3.23
CA VAL A 267 14.54 -0.76 -4.42
C VAL A 267 15.81 -0.02 -4.06
N ASP A 268 16.92 -0.74 -3.98
CA ASP A 268 18.23 -0.10 -3.89
C ASP A 268 18.56 0.55 -5.23
N ARG A 269 18.56 1.88 -5.27
CA ARG A 269 18.74 2.68 -6.49
C ARG A 269 20.19 2.79 -6.95
N ARG A 270 21.17 2.48 -6.08
CA ARG A 270 22.60 2.71 -6.33
C ARG A 270 23.41 1.42 -6.42
N SER A 271 22.97 0.37 -5.76
CA SER A 271 23.68 -0.89 -5.74
C SER A 271 23.53 -1.67 -7.04
N VAL A 272 24.66 -2.18 -7.52
CA VAL A 272 24.78 -3.16 -8.62
C VAL A 272 25.01 -4.59 -8.07
N ASN A 273 24.62 -4.84 -6.82
CA ASN A 273 24.83 -6.14 -6.18
C ASN A 273 23.90 -7.22 -6.79
N PRO A 274 24.46 -8.31 -7.37
CA PRO A 274 23.66 -9.36 -8.01
C PRO A 274 22.69 -10.08 -7.08
N VAL A 275 23.00 -10.21 -5.78
CA VAL A 275 22.17 -10.91 -4.81
C VAL A 275 20.93 -10.08 -4.48
N THR A 276 21.10 -8.78 -4.26
CA THR A 276 19.97 -7.87 -3.99
C THR A 276 19.09 -7.73 -5.23
N ASP A 277 19.68 -7.70 -6.43
CA ASP A 277 18.93 -7.66 -7.68
C ASP A 277 18.17 -8.98 -7.97
N LEU A 278 18.73 -10.14 -7.63
CA LEU A 278 18.00 -11.41 -7.72
C LEU A 278 16.83 -11.49 -6.72
N LYS A 279 17.01 -10.96 -5.50
CA LYS A 279 15.93 -10.82 -4.51
C LYS A 279 14.83 -9.91 -5.06
N LEU A 280 15.20 -8.77 -5.62
CA LEU A 280 14.28 -7.81 -6.22
C LEU A 280 13.49 -8.43 -7.39
N LEU A 281 14.16 -9.15 -8.29
CA LEU A 281 13.52 -9.87 -9.39
C LEU A 281 12.50 -10.90 -8.90
N ARG A 282 12.81 -11.63 -7.81
CA ARG A 282 11.86 -12.56 -7.17
C ARG A 282 10.67 -11.83 -6.56
N THR A 283 10.88 -10.67 -5.94
CA THR A 283 9.81 -9.83 -5.39
C THR A 283 8.87 -9.36 -6.49
N TYR A 284 9.39 -8.77 -7.57
CA TYR A 284 8.55 -8.35 -8.71
C TYR A 284 7.78 -9.51 -9.34
N LYS A 285 8.39 -10.69 -9.46
CA LYS A 285 7.69 -11.88 -9.95
C LYS A 285 6.53 -12.29 -9.06
N LYS A 286 6.65 -12.15 -7.72
CA LYS A 286 5.56 -12.42 -6.79
C LYS A 286 4.45 -11.38 -6.94
N ILE A 287 4.79 -10.10 -7.05
CA ILE A 287 3.83 -9.00 -7.24
C ILE A 287 3.04 -9.22 -8.55
N LEU A 288 3.72 -9.43 -9.68
CA LEU A 288 3.06 -9.67 -10.97
C LEU A 288 2.11 -10.88 -10.93
N LYS A 289 2.46 -11.95 -10.20
CA LYS A 289 1.61 -13.12 -10.05
C LYS A 289 0.41 -12.90 -9.12
N ARG A 290 0.61 -12.14 -8.04
CA ARG A 290 -0.41 -11.86 -7.04
C ARG A 290 -1.44 -10.89 -7.61
N GLU A 291 -0.96 -9.80 -8.20
CA GLU A 291 -1.82 -8.74 -8.70
C GLU A 291 -2.45 -9.11 -10.04
N ASN A 292 -1.79 -9.93 -10.86
CA ASN A 292 -2.28 -10.34 -12.18
C ASN A 292 -2.76 -9.14 -13.05
N PRO A 293 -1.89 -8.14 -13.31
CA PRO A 293 -2.28 -6.92 -14.00
C PRO A 293 -2.54 -7.14 -15.50
N ASP A 294 -3.50 -6.41 -16.05
CA ASP A 294 -3.79 -6.35 -17.49
C ASP A 294 -2.78 -5.48 -18.25
N LEU A 295 -2.20 -4.48 -17.57
CA LEU A 295 -1.18 -3.60 -18.11
C LEU A 295 -0.17 -3.24 -17.01
N VAL A 296 1.10 -3.09 -17.38
CA VAL A 296 2.15 -2.62 -16.47
C VAL A 296 2.80 -1.34 -17.03
N ILE A 297 3.01 -0.33 -16.18
CA ILE A 297 3.82 0.84 -16.52
C ILE A 297 5.04 0.84 -15.59
N THR A 298 6.22 0.85 -16.19
CA THR A 298 7.49 0.87 -15.47
C THR A 298 8.16 2.23 -15.58
N TYR A 299 8.82 2.65 -14.51
CA TYR A 299 9.60 3.88 -14.44
C TYR A 299 11.01 3.58 -13.94
N SER A 300 11.99 4.37 -14.38
CA SER A 300 13.40 4.25 -13.97
C SER A 300 14.07 2.94 -14.41
N ILE A 301 15.41 2.92 -14.30
CA ILE A 301 16.25 1.87 -14.89
C ILE A 301 15.91 0.46 -14.38
N LYS A 302 15.89 0.25 -13.06
CA LYS A 302 15.68 -1.08 -12.48
C LYS A 302 14.29 -1.65 -12.77
N PRO A 303 13.17 -0.92 -12.56
CA PRO A 303 11.85 -1.43 -12.97
C PRO A 303 11.75 -1.68 -14.47
N ASN A 304 12.22 -0.74 -15.33
CA ASN A 304 12.18 -0.92 -16.79
C ASN A 304 12.89 -2.21 -17.24
N ILE A 305 14.03 -2.54 -16.61
CA ILE A 305 14.80 -3.75 -16.93
C ILE A 305 14.16 -5.00 -16.30
N TYR A 306 13.98 -5.03 -14.98
CA TYR A 306 13.61 -6.25 -14.26
C TYR A 306 12.13 -6.61 -14.42
N VAL A 307 11.25 -5.63 -14.29
CA VAL A 307 9.82 -5.85 -14.50
C VAL A 307 9.55 -6.04 -15.99
N GLY A 308 10.18 -5.26 -16.88
CA GLY A 308 10.06 -5.44 -18.33
C GLY A 308 10.45 -6.85 -18.80
N TYR A 309 11.57 -7.38 -18.30
CA TYR A 309 11.97 -8.77 -18.56
C TYR A 309 10.93 -9.79 -18.09
N LEU A 310 10.36 -9.61 -16.90
CA LEU A 310 9.33 -10.49 -16.35
C LEU A 310 8.01 -10.40 -17.13
N CYS A 311 7.56 -9.18 -17.48
CA CYS A 311 6.37 -8.96 -18.30
C CYS A 311 6.51 -9.65 -19.65
N GLY A 312 7.66 -9.51 -20.33
CA GLY A 312 7.92 -10.21 -21.58
C GLY A 312 7.92 -11.74 -21.46
N LYS A 313 8.40 -12.29 -20.33
CA LYS A 313 8.38 -13.73 -20.05
C LYS A 313 6.98 -14.25 -19.70
N MET A 314 6.18 -13.43 -19.00
CA MET A 314 4.84 -13.76 -18.53
C MET A 314 3.75 -13.38 -19.54
N LYS A 315 4.12 -12.73 -20.67
CA LYS A 315 3.22 -12.21 -21.70
C LYS A 315 2.21 -11.19 -21.15
N ILE A 316 2.66 -10.34 -20.23
CA ILE A 316 1.86 -9.23 -19.70
C ILE A 316 2.18 -7.97 -20.54
N PRO A 317 1.18 -7.29 -21.12
CA PRO A 317 1.39 -6.02 -21.82
C PRO A 317 2.05 -4.98 -20.91
N PHE A 318 3.02 -4.23 -21.42
CA PHE A 318 3.68 -3.21 -20.63
C PHE A 318 4.26 -2.04 -21.42
N LEU A 319 4.31 -0.90 -20.74
CA LEU A 319 4.96 0.34 -21.17
C LEU A 319 6.17 0.62 -20.27
N ALA A 320 7.22 1.19 -20.85
CA ALA A 320 8.42 1.59 -20.09
C ALA A 320 8.67 3.08 -20.25
N ASN A 321 8.77 3.81 -19.14
CA ASN A 321 9.10 5.22 -19.13
C ASN A 321 10.58 5.41 -18.74
N VAL A 322 11.38 5.90 -19.67
CA VAL A 322 12.82 6.18 -19.53
C VAL A 322 13.02 7.66 -19.22
N GLN A 323 13.06 7.96 -17.93
CA GLN A 323 13.25 9.32 -17.39
C GLN A 323 14.72 9.76 -17.45
N GLY A 324 15.65 8.80 -17.45
CA GLY A 324 17.08 9.05 -17.46
C GLY A 324 17.88 7.77 -17.54
N LEU A 325 19.07 7.87 -18.13
CA LEU A 325 19.99 6.75 -18.32
C LEU A 325 20.92 6.54 -17.11
N GLY A 326 20.97 7.52 -16.21
CA GLY A 326 21.84 7.50 -15.03
C GLY A 326 23.33 7.51 -15.38
N THR A 327 24.16 7.41 -14.36
CA THR A 327 25.63 7.35 -14.51
C THR A 327 26.11 6.05 -15.17
N ALA A 328 25.25 5.03 -15.25
CA ALA A 328 25.56 3.76 -15.88
C ALA A 328 25.94 3.89 -17.36
N PHE A 329 25.31 4.82 -18.08
CA PHE A 329 25.63 5.09 -19.49
C PHE A 329 26.86 5.99 -19.70
N GLN A 330 27.37 6.61 -18.64
CA GLN A 330 28.58 7.43 -18.69
C GLN A 330 29.86 6.60 -18.56
N LYS A 331 29.78 5.36 -18.03
CA LYS A 331 30.91 4.45 -17.87
C LYS A 331 30.93 3.44 -19.02
N PRO A 332 31.97 3.39 -19.89
CA PRO A 332 31.97 2.59 -21.12
C PRO A 332 31.55 1.13 -20.92
N VAL A 333 32.23 0.40 -20.03
CA VAL A 333 31.96 -1.03 -19.76
C VAL A 333 30.56 -1.27 -19.20
N LEU A 334 30.11 -0.40 -18.30
CA LEU A 334 28.80 -0.52 -17.67
C LEU A 334 27.67 -0.21 -18.65
N SER A 335 27.91 0.72 -19.58
CA SER A 335 26.94 1.12 -20.60
C SER A 335 26.59 -0.03 -21.55
N ASP A 336 27.55 -0.87 -21.93
CA ASP A 336 27.33 -1.99 -22.83
C ASP A 336 26.54 -3.12 -22.15
N MET A 337 26.87 -3.42 -20.89
CA MET A 337 26.12 -4.38 -20.10
C MET A 337 24.65 -3.95 -19.94
N VAL A 338 24.40 -2.70 -19.56
CA VAL A 338 23.04 -2.15 -19.41
C VAL A 338 22.30 -2.09 -20.75
N THR A 339 23.01 -1.84 -21.86
CA THR A 339 22.45 -1.92 -23.22
C THR A 339 21.87 -3.29 -23.51
N VAL A 340 22.61 -4.37 -23.19
CA VAL A 340 22.15 -5.75 -23.39
C VAL A 340 20.93 -6.05 -22.51
N MET A 341 20.95 -5.58 -21.25
CA MET A 341 19.82 -5.76 -20.33
C MET A 341 18.56 -5.08 -20.85
N TYR A 342 18.65 -3.83 -21.32
CA TYR A 342 17.51 -3.13 -21.91
C TYR A 342 16.99 -3.82 -23.17
N ARG A 343 17.86 -4.21 -24.10
CA ARG A 343 17.46 -4.90 -25.33
C ARG A 343 16.69 -6.20 -25.01
N THR A 344 17.13 -6.91 -23.97
CA THR A 344 16.48 -8.14 -23.52
C THR A 344 15.14 -7.86 -22.85
N ALA A 345 15.09 -6.89 -21.93
CA ALA A 345 13.91 -6.53 -21.16
C ALA A 345 12.79 -5.94 -22.04
N LEU A 346 13.15 -5.06 -22.97
CA LEU A 346 12.20 -4.31 -23.79
C LEU A 346 11.77 -5.03 -25.07
N ARG A 347 12.25 -6.26 -25.32
CA ARG A 347 11.92 -7.02 -26.53
C ARG A 347 10.40 -7.15 -26.79
N LYS A 348 9.61 -7.25 -25.71
CA LYS A 348 8.14 -7.40 -25.76
C LYS A 348 7.40 -6.16 -25.23
N VAL A 349 8.07 -5.02 -25.14
CA VAL A 349 7.41 -3.76 -24.77
C VAL A 349 6.43 -3.33 -25.85
N GLU A 350 5.32 -2.73 -25.43
CA GLU A 350 4.35 -2.09 -26.32
C GLU A 350 4.91 -0.77 -26.85
N LYS A 351 5.27 0.13 -25.93
CA LYS A 351 5.95 1.41 -26.22
C LYS A 351 6.96 1.76 -25.13
N VAL A 352 8.02 2.44 -25.53
CA VAL A 352 8.97 3.10 -24.63
C VAL A 352 8.76 4.60 -24.74
N ILE A 353 8.47 5.21 -23.60
CA ILE A 353 8.21 6.63 -23.46
C ILE A 353 9.51 7.29 -22.97
N PHE A 354 10.02 8.26 -23.71
CA PHE A 354 11.15 9.09 -23.32
C PHE A 354 10.68 10.47 -22.93
N GLU A 355 11.22 11.02 -21.85
CA GLU A 355 10.91 12.39 -21.41
C GLU A 355 11.80 13.44 -22.09
N ASN A 356 12.78 13.03 -22.90
CA ASN A 356 13.62 13.93 -23.69
C ASN A 356 14.20 13.23 -24.93
N GLN A 357 14.55 14.03 -25.93
CA GLN A 357 15.11 13.55 -27.19
C GLN A 357 16.49 12.89 -27.01
N ALA A 358 17.33 13.38 -26.08
CA ALA A 358 18.69 12.88 -25.90
C ALA A 358 18.71 11.40 -25.48
N ASN A 359 17.83 11.01 -24.56
CA ASN A 359 17.69 9.61 -24.13
C ASN A 359 17.22 8.70 -25.27
N ALA A 360 16.26 9.17 -26.09
CA ALA A 360 15.77 8.43 -27.25
C ALA A 360 16.89 8.22 -28.27
N GLN A 361 17.68 9.25 -28.57
CA GLN A 361 18.81 9.14 -29.49
C GLN A 361 19.88 8.17 -29.01
N GLU A 362 20.16 8.12 -27.70
CA GLU A 362 21.11 7.15 -27.16
C GLU A 362 20.61 5.70 -27.29
N PHE A 363 19.31 5.47 -27.14
CA PHE A 363 18.68 4.16 -27.38
C PHE A 363 18.75 3.76 -28.85
N LYS A 364 18.48 4.70 -29.76
CA LYS A 364 18.60 4.53 -31.21
C LYS A 364 20.03 4.21 -31.63
N LYS A 365 21.02 4.99 -31.16
CA LYS A 365 22.45 4.78 -31.42
C LYS A 365 22.91 3.38 -31.02
N ARG A 366 22.42 2.89 -29.88
CA ARG A 366 22.78 1.57 -29.33
C ARG A 366 21.91 0.42 -29.84
N ARG A 367 20.95 0.70 -30.73
CA ARG A 367 20.00 -0.27 -31.30
C ARG A 367 19.33 -1.09 -30.18
N ILE A 368 18.80 -0.39 -29.18
CA ILE A 368 18.11 -1.00 -28.05
C ILE A 368 16.66 -1.32 -28.40
N LEU A 369 16.00 -0.38 -29.10
CA LEU A 369 14.60 -0.44 -29.48
C LEU A 369 14.46 -0.06 -30.96
N SER A 370 13.37 -0.51 -31.57
CA SER A 370 12.96 -0.11 -32.91
C SER A 370 12.12 1.17 -32.86
N GLU A 371 12.23 2.01 -33.89
CA GLU A 371 11.67 3.37 -33.92
C GLU A 371 10.14 3.39 -33.74
N GLU A 372 9.43 2.38 -34.25
CA GLU A 372 7.97 2.28 -34.14
C GLU A 372 7.49 2.07 -32.70
N LYS A 373 8.38 1.69 -31.79
CA LYS A 373 8.05 1.51 -30.36
C LYS A 373 8.40 2.74 -29.53
N GLU A 374 9.04 3.75 -30.10
CA GLU A 374 9.46 4.96 -29.40
C GLU A 374 8.33 5.99 -29.34
N VAL A 375 8.20 6.63 -28.18
CA VAL A 375 7.35 7.81 -27.97
C VAL A 375 8.21 8.83 -27.23
N VAL A 376 8.38 10.03 -27.79
CA VAL A 376 9.16 11.11 -27.15
C VAL A 376 8.20 12.20 -26.69
N LEU A 377 8.22 12.49 -25.40
CA LEU A 377 7.47 13.58 -24.77
C LEU A 377 8.35 14.83 -24.64
N HIS A 378 7.71 15.98 -24.46
CA HIS A 378 8.37 17.28 -24.24
C HIS A 378 8.81 17.51 -22.78
N GLY A 379 9.05 16.44 -22.02
CA GLY A 379 9.41 16.51 -20.60
C GLY A 379 8.50 15.69 -19.69
N ALA A 380 8.71 15.84 -18.39
CA ALA A 380 7.86 15.21 -17.38
C ALA A 380 6.47 15.86 -17.29
N GLY A 381 6.32 17.13 -17.68
CA GLY A 381 5.06 17.87 -17.53
C GLY A 381 4.85 18.37 -16.09
N ILE A 382 4.16 19.51 -15.97
CA ILE A 382 3.87 20.17 -14.69
C ILE A 382 2.43 20.70 -14.71
N ASN A 383 1.74 20.61 -13.58
CA ASN A 383 0.39 21.15 -13.45
C ASN A 383 0.43 22.68 -13.20
N LEU A 384 0.13 23.45 -14.24
CA LEU A 384 0.13 24.92 -14.16
C LEU A 384 -1.00 25.51 -13.30
N LYS A 385 -1.98 24.71 -12.88
CA LYS A 385 -3.01 25.15 -11.92
C LYS A 385 -2.47 25.16 -10.49
N GLU A 386 -1.64 24.17 -10.15
CA GLU A 386 -0.94 24.06 -8.86
C GLU A 386 0.32 24.94 -8.86
N TYR A 387 1.14 24.80 -9.88
CA TYR A 387 2.37 25.58 -10.09
C TYR A 387 2.10 26.74 -11.04
N ARG A 388 1.35 27.73 -10.54
CA ARG A 388 1.06 28.93 -11.31
C ARG A 388 2.33 29.73 -11.53
N TYR A 389 2.52 30.18 -12.76
CA TYR A 389 3.55 31.15 -13.08
C TYR A 389 3.42 32.37 -12.17
N ARG A 390 4.55 32.80 -11.62
CA ARG A 390 4.66 34.03 -10.87
C ARG A 390 5.75 34.88 -11.49
N PHE A 391 5.52 36.19 -11.53
CA PHE A 391 6.58 37.11 -11.88
C PHE A 391 7.72 36.98 -10.87
N TYR A 392 8.93 36.97 -11.41
CA TYR A 392 10.13 36.98 -10.59
C TYR A 392 10.13 38.28 -9.76
N PRO A 393 10.40 38.23 -8.44
CA PRO A 393 10.39 39.43 -7.62
C PRO A 393 11.47 40.42 -8.08
N ASN A 394 11.18 41.72 -7.96
CA ASN A 394 12.19 42.75 -8.14
C ASN A 394 13.16 42.68 -6.96
N ASN A 395 14.40 42.33 -7.25
CA ASN A 395 15.49 42.29 -6.28
C ASN A 395 16.47 43.43 -6.57
N GLU A 396 17.08 43.97 -5.52
CA GLU A 396 18.13 45.00 -5.65
C GLU A 396 19.38 44.46 -6.37
N LYS A 397 19.61 43.13 -6.34
CA LYS A 397 20.74 42.44 -6.96
C LYS A 397 20.25 41.33 -7.88
N ILE A 398 21.13 40.86 -8.77
CA ILE A 398 20.85 39.67 -9.57
C ILE A 398 20.88 38.44 -8.67
N HIS A 399 19.85 37.59 -8.74
CA HIS A 399 19.80 36.31 -8.03
C HIS A 399 19.99 35.15 -9.00
N PHE A 400 21.05 34.38 -8.81
CA PHE A 400 21.26 33.09 -9.45
C PHE A 400 20.69 32.01 -8.55
N LEU A 401 19.64 31.31 -9.00
CA LEU A 401 19.09 30.17 -8.29
C LEU A 401 19.60 28.87 -8.92
N TYR A 402 20.26 28.05 -8.12
CA TYR A 402 20.50 26.64 -8.44
C TYR A 402 19.57 25.76 -7.62
N LEU A 403 18.73 24.99 -8.31
CA LEU A 403 17.84 24.00 -7.70
C LEU A 403 18.22 22.60 -8.19
N GLY A 404 18.75 21.77 -7.30
CA GLY A 404 19.20 20.43 -7.67
C GLY A 404 20.10 19.76 -6.66
N ARG A 405 20.54 18.53 -6.96
CA ARG A 405 21.57 17.87 -6.16
C ARG A 405 22.93 18.50 -6.45
N ILE A 406 23.60 18.96 -5.42
CA ILE A 406 24.93 19.57 -5.48
C ILE A 406 25.95 18.43 -5.52
N MET A 407 26.32 18.04 -6.73
CA MET A 407 27.27 16.96 -7.03
C MET A 407 28.01 17.24 -8.34
N LYS A 408 29.15 16.58 -8.56
CA LYS A 408 30.05 16.87 -9.67
C LYS A 408 29.40 16.72 -11.03
N GLU A 409 28.61 15.66 -11.22
CA GLU A 409 27.91 15.34 -12.46
C GLU A 409 26.82 16.36 -12.82
N LYS A 410 26.51 17.29 -11.92
CA LYS A 410 25.59 18.41 -12.16
C LYS A 410 26.31 19.70 -12.56
N GLY A 411 27.62 19.65 -12.78
CA GLY A 411 28.42 20.79 -13.22
C GLY A 411 28.69 21.79 -12.08
N MET A 412 28.77 21.31 -10.84
CA MET A 412 28.96 22.19 -9.68
C MET A 412 30.34 22.86 -9.66
N ASP A 413 31.36 22.18 -10.21
CA ASP A 413 32.71 22.74 -10.31
C ASP A 413 32.72 23.95 -11.25
N GLU A 414 32.02 23.82 -12.40
CA GLU A 414 31.83 24.86 -13.39
C GLU A 414 31.00 26.02 -12.85
N LEU A 415 29.89 25.72 -12.14
CA LEU A 415 29.07 26.74 -11.49
C LEU A 415 29.90 27.55 -10.50
N PHE A 416 30.65 26.89 -9.61
CA PHE A 416 31.49 27.60 -8.64
C PHE A 416 32.62 28.39 -9.30
N GLY A 417 33.24 27.86 -10.36
CA GLY A 417 34.22 28.60 -11.14
C GLY A 417 33.65 29.87 -11.79
N ALA A 418 32.43 29.80 -12.32
CA ALA A 418 31.75 30.96 -12.89
C ALA A 418 31.44 32.03 -11.83
N ILE A 419 30.98 31.60 -10.66
CA ILE A 419 30.65 32.47 -9.52
C ILE A 419 31.90 33.16 -8.97
N GLU A 420 33.00 32.44 -8.83
CA GLU A 420 34.30 33.01 -8.43
C GLU A 420 34.78 34.06 -9.44
N ARG A 421 34.59 33.82 -10.75
CA ARG A 421 34.95 34.78 -11.79
C ARG A 421 34.10 36.03 -11.74
N LEU A 422 32.77 35.91 -11.64
CA LEU A 422 31.86 37.06 -11.50
C LEU A 422 32.23 37.95 -10.31
N ARG A 423 32.67 37.34 -9.20
CA ARG A 423 33.17 38.10 -8.04
C ARG A 423 34.46 38.84 -8.33
N LYS A 424 35.42 38.21 -9.02
CA LYS A 424 36.68 38.87 -9.42
C LYS A 424 36.42 40.04 -10.37
N ASP A 425 35.39 39.94 -11.20
CA ASP A 425 34.97 40.99 -12.13
C ASP A 425 34.14 42.09 -11.44
N GLY A 426 33.94 42.02 -10.10
CA GLY A 426 33.26 43.05 -9.31
C GLY A 426 31.74 43.08 -9.41
N CYS A 427 31.12 42.01 -9.92
CA CYS A 427 29.66 41.94 -10.06
C CYS A 427 28.96 41.71 -8.72
N GLU A 428 27.90 42.48 -8.44
CA GLU A 428 27.04 42.25 -7.28
C GLU A 428 25.91 41.28 -7.60
N PHE A 429 25.87 40.14 -6.90
CA PHE A 429 24.83 39.13 -7.07
C PHE A 429 24.60 38.32 -5.80
N VAL A 430 23.53 37.52 -5.80
CA VAL A 430 23.23 36.49 -4.80
C VAL A 430 23.19 35.15 -5.51
N LEU A 431 23.84 34.13 -4.94
CA LEU A 431 23.70 32.74 -5.40
C LEU A 431 22.90 31.96 -4.37
N ASP A 432 21.68 31.60 -4.71
CA ASP A 432 20.81 30.73 -3.93
C ASP A 432 21.06 29.27 -4.35
N LEU A 433 21.71 28.49 -3.47
CA LEU A 433 21.89 27.05 -3.66
C LEU A 433 20.84 26.29 -2.86
N VAL A 434 19.95 25.58 -3.55
CA VAL A 434 18.84 24.82 -2.96
C VAL A 434 18.96 23.36 -3.37
N GLY A 435 19.42 22.52 -2.44
CA GLY A 435 19.84 21.16 -2.79
C GLY A 435 20.29 20.28 -1.63
N PHE A 436 20.33 18.97 -1.86
CA PHE A 436 21.18 18.07 -1.09
C PHE A 436 22.60 18.15 -1.65
N PHE A 437 23.61 18.23 -0.79
CA PHE A 437 25.02 18.22 -1.19
C PHE A 437 25.70 16.91 -0.82
N GLU A 438 26.64 16.49 -1.68
CA GLU A 438 27.59 15.44 -1.33
C GLU A 438 28.69 16.02 -0.41
N GLU A 439 29.25 15.19 0.46
CA GLU A 439 30.22 15.63 1.47
C GLU A 439 31.44 16.35 0.86
N GLU A 440 31.84 16.00 -0.35
CA GLU A 440 32.93 16.65 -1.07
C GLU A 440 32.69 18.15 -1.34
N TYR A 441 31.43 18.55 -1.51
CA TYR A 441 31.05 19.95 -1.76
C TYR A 441 30.76 20.75 -0.49
N ARG A 442 30.64 20.08 0.66
CA ARG A 442 30.28 20.71 1.92
C ARG A 442 31.22 21.85 2.30
N LYS A 443 32.53 21.59 2.31
CA LYS A 443 33.55 22.61 2.66
C LYS A 443 33.51 23.80 1.72
N LYS A 444 33.29 23.57 0.42
CA LYS A 444 33.24 24.63 -0.59
C LYS A 444 31.99 25.51 -0.41
N VAL A 445 30.84 24.90 -0.14
CA VAL A 445 29.60 25.63 0.18
C VAL A 445 29.73 26.42 1.49
N GLU A 446 30.30 25.82 2.54
CA GLU A 446 30.55 26.50 3.83
C GLU A 446 31.52 27.69 3.68
N HIS A 447 32.54 27.56 2.84
CA HIS A 447 33.45 28.66 2.53
C HIS A 447 32.73 29.80 1.80
N LEU A 448 31.94 29.49 0.77
CA LEU A 448 31.15 30.47 0.04
C LEU A 448 30.12 31.17 0.95
N GLN A 449 29.53 30.46 1.91
CA GLN A 449 28.63 31.05 2.92
C GLN A 449 29.33 32.08 3.79
N LYS A 450 30.55 31.77 4.27
CA LYS A 450 31.35 32.71 5.07
C LYS A 450 31.69 33.98 4.30
N GLU A 451 31.75 33.88 2.99
CA GLU A 451 32.02 35.00 2.08
C GLU A 451 30.74 35.71 1.59
N GLY A 452 29.58 35.44 2.21
CA GLY A 452 28.33 36.18 1.98
C GLY A 452 27.34 35.53 1.01
N ILE A 453 27.61 34.31 0.52
CA ILE A 453 26.68 33.59 -0.36
C ILE A 453 25.60 32.87 0.46
N LYS A 454 24.32 33.15 0.17
CA LYS A 454 23.19 32.49 0.84
C LYS A 454 22.94 31.09 0.27
N SER A 455 23.34 30.05 0.99
CA SER A 455 22.86 28.69 0.68
C SER A 455 21.78 28.26 1.66
N ARG A 456 20.70 27.67 1.14
CA ARG A 456 19.59 27.13 1.95
C ARG A 456 19.56 25.62 1.76
N ARG A 457 19.71 24.88 2.86
CA ARG A 457 19.43 23.45 2.87
C ARG A 457 17.93 23.26 2.64
N LEU A 458 17.55 22.39 1.70
CA LEU A 458 16.16 21.93 1.59
C LEU A 458 15.76 21.28 2.92
N CYS A 459 14.95 21.96 3.73
CA CYS A 459 13.94 21.28 4.53
C CYS A 459 12.85 20.77 3.59
N ASN A 460 12.19 19.67 3.96
CA ASN A 460 11.33 18.82 3.12
C ASN A 460 10.16 19.51 2.36
N ASP A 461 10.00 20.82 2.48
CA ASP A 461 8.82 21.59 2.05
C ASP A 461 9.08 22.67 1.00
N VAL A 462 10.27 22.77 0.38
CA VAL A 462 10.41 23.67 -0.78
C VAL A 462 9.74 23.02 -1.99
N PRO A 463 8.79 23.71 -2.66
CA PRO A 463 8.19 23.19 -3.88
C PRO A 463 9.30 22.92 -4.91
N VAL A 464 9.41 21.66 -5.35
CA VAL A 464 10.43 21.18 -6.31
C VAL A 464 10.35 21.88 -7.68
N CYS A 465 9.32 22.71 -7.91
CA CYS A 465 9.18 23.54 -9.09
C CYS A 465 9.25 25.02 -8.69
N VAL A 466 10.48 25.54 -8.56
CA VAL A 466 10.74 26.96 -8.78
C VAL A 466 11.16 27.07 -10.24
N CYS A 467 10.18 27.23 -11.13
CA CYS A 467 10.40 27.58 -12.53
C CYS A 467 9.90 29.00 -12.76
#